data_AF-A0A2V9KQ00-F1
#
_entry.id   AF-A0A2V9KQ00-F1
#
_cell.length_a   1.000
_cell.length_b   1.000
_cell.length_c   1.000
_cell.angle_alpha   90.00
_cell.angle_beta   90.00
_cell.angle_gamma   90.00
#
_symmetry.space_group_name_H-M   'P 1'
#
loop_
_entity.id
_entity.type
_entity.pdbx_description
1 polymer ?
#
loop_
_entity_poly.entity_id
_entity_poly.type
_entity_poly.pdbx_seq_one_letter_code
_entity_poly.pdbx_strand_id
1 'polypeptide(L)'
;MYWEGPQIERPNVRPYALNRNGYAGLQRYGWLWSGDIDSTWEALRAQVSVGINTSLSGVPFWGTDTGGFVTTKNLTGELYARW
;
A
#
# COMPACT_ATOMS: atom_id res chain seq x y z
N MET A 1 7.93 -7.46 15.85
CA MET A 1 9.13 -7.84 15.07
C MET A 1 9.52 -6.74 14.08
N TYR A 2 8.66 -6.40 13.11
CA TYR A 2 8.98 -5.36 12.10
C TYR A 2 8.97 -3.92 12.64
N TRP A 3 8.42 -3.69 13.83
CA TRP A 3 8.46 -2.40 14.51
C TRP A 3 9.57 -2.32 15.56
N GLU A 4 9.56 -3.21 16.55
CA GLU A 4 10.50 -3.12 17.69
C GLU A 4 11.93 -3.52 17.30
N GLY A 5 12.10 -4.48 16.39
CA GLY A 5 13.42 -4.98 15.98
C GLY A 5 14.32 -3.88 15.42
N PRO A 6 13.88 -3.12 14.39
CA PRO A 6 14.65 -2.00 13.85
C PRO A 6 14.94 -0.91 14.87
N GLN A 7 14.04 -0.65 15.83
CA GLN A 7 14.28 0.35 16.89
C GLN A 7 15.40 -0.08 17.86
N ILE A 8 15.52 -1.38 18.14
CA ILE A 8 16.60 -1.91 18.98
C ILE A 8 17.94 -1.87 18.24
N GLU A 9 17.96 -2.29 16.97
CA GLU A 9 19.17 -2.31 16.15
C GLU A 9 19.67 -0.90 15.80
N ARG A 10 18.73 0.03 15.53
CA ARG A 10 19.01 1.38 15.00
C ARG A 10 18.16 2.45 15.70
N PRO A 11 18.43 2.77 16.98
CA PRO A 11 17.54 3.56 17.84
C PRO A 11 17.27 5.00 17.38
N ASN A 12 18.16 5.58 16.56
CA ASN A 12 18.02 6.94 16.05
C ASN A 12 17.53 7.00 14.59
N VAL A 13 17.05 5.87 14.06
CA VAL A 13 16.51 5.78 12.71
C VAL A 13 15.03 5.43 12.79
N ARG A 14 14.19 6.16 12.07
CA ARG A 14 12.75 5.86 12.01
C ARG A 14 12.54 4.54 11.26
N PRO A 15 11.81 3.56 11.83
CA PRO A 15 11.48 2.35 11.12
C PRO A 15 10.65 2.66 9.87
N TYR A 16 11.00 2.01 8.76
CA TYR A 16 10.16 1.94 7.57
C TYR A 16 9.56 0.53 7.51
N ALA A 17 8.24 0.45 7.62
CA ALA A 17 7.51 -0.81 7.57
C ALA A 17 6.30 -0.66 6.64
N LEU A 18 6.33 -1.40 5.53
CA LEU A 18 5.21 -1.53 4.61
C LEU A 18 4.50 -2.84 4.87
N ASN A 19 3.20 -2.79 5.11
CA ASN A 19 2.38 -3.95 5.44
C ASN A 19 1.30 -4.14 4.38
N ARG A 20 0.82 -5.38 4.23
CA ARG A 20 -0.33 -5.71 3.38
C ARG A 20 -1.62 -5.90 4.17
N ASN A 21 -1.50 -6.08 5.49
CA ASN A 21 -2.59 -6.31 6.43
C ASN A 21 -2.38 -5.50 7.71
N GLY A 22 -3.42 -5.41 8.53
CA GLY A 22 -3.34 -4.77 9.83
C GLY A 22 -4.67 -4.78 10.57
N TYR A 23 -4.70 -4.07 11.70
CA TYR A 23 -5.88 -3.84 12.52
C TYR A 23 -5.97 -2.34 12.88
N ALA A 24 -7.06 -1.94 13.54
CA ALA A 24 -7.18 -0.58 14.08
C ALA A 24 -5.96 -0.22 14.93
N GLY A 25 -5.23 0.84 14.54
CA GLY A 25 -3.97 1.25 15.17
C GLY A 25 -2.71 1.01 14.34
N LEU A 26 -2.81 0.35 13.17
CA LEU A 26 -1.67 0.12 12.25
C LEU A 26 -0.83 1.37 11.97
N GLN A 27 -1.45 2.55 11.91
CA GLN A 27 -0.78 3.83 11.63
C GLN A 27 0.33 4.20 12.62
N ARG A 28 0.36 3.57 13.80
CA ARG A 28 1.44 3.72 14.78
C ARG A 28 2.70 2.97 14.40
N TYR A 29 2.58 2.00 13.49
CA TYR A 29 3.60 0.99 13.22
C TYR A 29 4.06 0.95 11.76
N GLY A 30 3.36 1.62 10.83
CA GLY A 30 3.82 1.67 9.45
C GLY A 30 2.75 2.07 8.44
N TRP A 31 3.03 1.65 7.20
CA TRP A 31 2.30 1.97 5.98
C TRP A 31 1.48 0.76 5.55
N LEU A 32 0.44 0.98 4.75
CA LEU A 32 -0.38 -0.07 4.16
C LEU A 32 -0.27 -0.03 2.63
N TRP A 33 -0.24 -1.20 2.01
CA TRP A 33 -0.35 -1.35 0.57
C TRP A 33 -1.60 -2.17 0.21
N SER A 34 -2.21 -1.85 -0.93
CA SER A 34 -3.47 -2.45 -1.42
C SER A 34 -3.40 -3.96 -1.70
N GLY A 35 -2.19 -4.53 -1.78
CA GLY A 35 -1.98 -5.94 -2.09
C GLY A 35 -2.04 -6.26 -3.58
N ASP A 36 -2.03 -7.57 -3.87
CA ASP A 36 -1.92 -8.14 -5.22
C ASP A 36 -3.18 -7.90 -6.09
N ILE A 37 -3.35 -6.69 -6.58
CA ILE A 37 -4.45 -6.35 -7.49
C ILE A 37 -4.08 -6.61 -8.94
N ASP A 38 -5.08 -6.94 -9.75
CA ASP A 38 -4.91 -7.16 -11.18
C ASP A 38 -4.51 -5.86 -11.90
N SER A 39 -3.66 -5.97 -12.91
CA SER A 39 -3.28 -4.88 -13.81
C SER A 39 -4.43 -4.56 -14.78
N THR A 40 -5.49 -3.92 -14.28
CA THR A 40 -6.69 -3.55 -15.07
C THR A 40 -7.19 -2.14 -14.74
N TRP A 41 -7.97 -1.54 -15.66
CA TRP A 41 -8.59 -0.24 -15.43
C TRP A 41 -9.60 -0.26 -14.28
N GLU A 42 -10.31 -1.38 -14.11
CA GLU A 42 -11.25 -1.58 -13.03
C GLU A 42 -10.55 -1.58 -11.67
N ALA A 43 -9.39 -2.24 -11.58
CA ALA A 43 -8.57 -2.25 -10.37
C ALA A 43 -8.04 -0.85 -10.04
N LEU A 44 -7.48 -0.14 -11.03
CA LEU A 44 -7.03 1.25 -10.88
C LEU A 44 -8.17 2.15 -10.38
N ARG A 45 -9.35 2.06 -11.00
CA ARG A 45 -10.52 2.85 -10.58
C ARG A 45 -10.93 2.53 -9.14
N ALA A 46 -10.89 1.27 -8.74
CA ALA A 46 -11.24 0.84 -7.39
C ALA A 46 -10.30 1.42 -6.32
N GLN A 47 -9.03 1.65 -6.66
CA GLN A 47 -8.02 2.17 -5.73
C GLN A 47 -8.39 3.54 -5.13
N VAL A 48 -9.12 4.39 -5.86
CA VAL A 48 -9.59 5.68 -5.33
C VAL A 48 -10.45 5.48 -4.08
N SER A 49 -11.46 4.62 -4.17
CA SER A 49 -12.34 4.32 -3.03
C SER A 49 -11.61 3.60 -1.92
N VAL A 50 -10.73 2.65 -2.24
CA VAL A 50 -9.92 1.93 -1.23
C VAL A 50 -9.06 2.91 -0.46
N GLY A 51 -8.29 3.76 -1.14
CA GLY A 51 -7.41 4.75 -0.51
C GLY A 51 -8.14 5.74 0.39
N ILE A 52 -9.30 6.25 -0.04
CA ILE A 52 -10.14 7.14 0.78
C ILE A 52 -10.60 6.42 2.05
N ASN A 53 -11.13 5.20 1.93
CA ASN A 53 -11.63 4.44 3.09
C ASN A 53 -10.50 4.08 4.06
N THR A 54 -9.34 3.66 3.55
CA THR A 54 -8.15 3.39 4.37
C THR A 54 -7.70 4.64 5.12
N SER A 55 -7.66 5.80 4.44
CA SER A 55 -7.26 7.07 5.04
C SER A 55 -8.24 7.53 6.12
N LEU A 56 -9.55 7.44 5.86
CA LEU A 56 -10.61 7.73 6.84
C LEU A 56 -10.61 6.77 8.02
N SER A 57 -10.07 5.57 7.86
CA SER A 57 -9.86 4.59 8.93
C SER A 57 -8.59 4.85 9.75
N GLY A 58 -7.92 5.98 9.52
CA GLY A 58 -6.79 6.45 10.31
C GLY A 58 -5.42 5.99 9.82
N VAL A 59 -5.32 5.40 8.62
CA VAL A 59 -4.04 4.99 8.01
C VAL A 59 -3.70 5.95 6.87
N PRO A 60 -2.97 7.06 7.14
CA PRO A 60 -2.72 8.10 6.15
C PRO A 60 -1.68 7.70 5.10
N PHE A 61 -0.79 6.78 5.46
CA PHE A 61 0.23 6.27 4.56
C PHE A 61 -0.23 4.98 3.91
N TRP A 62 -0.84 5.13 2.74
CA TRP A 62 -1.35 4.04 1.93
C TRP A 62 -0.92 4.19 0.47
N GLY A 63 -0.76 3.07 -0.24
CA GLY A 63 -0.47 3.08 -1.66
C GLY A 63 -0.86 1.78 -2.37
N THR A 64 -0.67 1.80 -3.68
CA THR A 64 -0.93 0.69 -4.59
C THR A 64 0.28 0.51 -5.52
N ASP A 65 0.46 -0.66 -6.12
CA ASP A 65 1.56 -0.84 -7.08
C ASP A 65 1.25 -0.12 -8.37
N THR A 66 2.17 0.74 -8.82
CA THR A 66 2.07 1.38 -10.13
C THR A 66 2.01 0.32 -11.23
N GLY A 67 0.90 0.32 -11.99
CA GLY A 67 0.62 -0.66 -13.03
C GLY A 67 -0.17 -1.90 -12.58
N GLY A 68 -0.42 -2.06 -11.28
CA GLY A 68 -0.99 -3.27 -10.69
C GLY A 68 0.07 -4.33 -10.39
N PHE A 69 -0.33 -5.40 -9.71
CA PHE A 69 0.57 -6.48 -9.28
C PHE A 69 0.46 -7.70 -10.19
N VAL A 70 -0.75 -8.24 -10.35
CA VAL A 70 -0.98 -9.42 -11.19
C VAL A 70 -1.15 -8.95 -12.63
N THR A 71 -0.18 -9.28 -13.48
CA THR A 71 -0.22 -8.89 -14.89
C THR A 71 -1.41 -9.53 -15.60
N THR A 72 -2.13 -8.73 -16.38
CA THR A 72 -3.24 -9.20 -17.21
C THR A 72 -3.04 -8.78 -18.67
N LYS A 73 -3.92 -9.21 -19.57
CA LYS A 73 -3.95 -8.75 -20.97
C LYS A 73 -4.26 -7.26 -21.10
N ASN A 74 -4.79 -6.62 -20.05
CA ASN A 74 -5.11 -5.19 -20.03
C ASN A 74 -3.90 -4.30 -19.68
N LEU A 75 -2.76 -4.88 -19.28
CA LEU A 75 -1.54 -4.12 -19.03
C LEU A 75 -0.97 -3.56 -20.33
N THR A 76 -1.31 -2.31 -20.61
CA THR A 76 -0.73 -1.52 -21.71
C THR A 76 0.19 -0.43 -21.16
N GLY A 77 1.01 0.18 -22.02
CA GLY A 77 1.81 1.34 -21.64
C GLY A 77 0.96 2.52 -21.15
N GLU A 78 -0.27 2.67 -21.66
CA GLU A 78 -1.21 3.69 -21.19
C GLU A 78 -1.71 3.39 -19.78
N LEU A 79 -2.14 2.15 -19.50
CA LEU A 79 -2.58 1.77 -18.16
C LEU A 79 -1.46 1.98 -17.14
N TYR A 80 -0.24 1.57 -17.46
CA TYR A 80 0.92 1.78 -16.58
C TYR A 80 1.21 3.26 -16.32
N ALA A 81 1.13 4.12 -17.36
CA ALA A 81 1.38 5.55 -17.23
C ALA A 81 0.25 6.32 -16.51
N ARG A 82 -0.97 5.77 -16.47
CA ARG A 82 -2.15 6.37 -15.82
C ARG A 82 -2.33 5.94 -14.38
N TRP A 83 -1.70 4.85 -13.98
CA TRP A 83 -1.73 4.35 -12.63
C TRP A 83 -1.12 5.34 -11.64
#